data_AF-A0A6J7EEI8-F1
#
_entry.id   AF-A0A6J7EEI8-F1
#
_cell.length_a   1.000
_cell.length_b   1.000
_cell.length_c   1.000
_cell.angle_alpha   90.00
_cell.angle_beta   90.00
_cell.angle_gamma   90.00
#
_symmetry.space_group_name_H-M   'P 1'
#
loop_
_entity.id
_entity.type
_entity.pdbx_description
1 polymer ?
#
loop_
_entity_poly.entity_id
_entity_poly.type
_entity_poly.pdbx_seq_one_letter_code
_entity_poly.pdbx_strand_id
1 'polypeptide(L)'
;MANAGVTARVATMSAMPTETFDRVLAVNVDGVVNTVDAALPEIVARGGHIVVVASVYAFVNGVGSVPYAMSKAAVEQLGRALRVELAPHGASASVAYFGFIDTDMVRTALDADPLSSRMLASMPKAIAKRLTPDQAAAAVVRGIERRQPRIIVPRRWKIFFHLRGIIGPLTDAHMERDARTREIVAELDARAGEEHPTTA
;
A
#
# COMPACT_ATOMS: atom_id res chain seq x y z
N MET A 1 -15.99 -3.64 2.37
CA MET A 1 -14.62 -3.43 1.85
C MET A 1 -14.01 -2.27 2.59
N ALA A 2 -12.81 -2.41 3.15
CA ALA A 2 -12.07 -1.33 3.78
C ALA A 2 -11.02 -0.79 2.80
N ASN A 3 -11.34 0.34 2.14
CA ASN A 3 -10.54 0.94 1.06
C ASN A 3 -9.88 2.27 1.45
N ALA A 4 -10.45 2.98 2.42
CA ALA A 4 -9.98 4.30 2.79
C ALA A 4 -8.48 4.27 3.13
N GLY A 5 -7.78 5.32 2.71
CA GLY A 5 -6.38 5.47 3.04
C GLY A 5 -5.86 6.83 2.61
N VAL A 6 -4.74 7.22 3.20
CA VAL A 6 -4.00 8.45 2.92
C VAL A 6 -2.53 8.14 2.79
N THR A 7 -1.82 8.98 2.04
CA THR A 7 -0.37 9.05 2.06
C THR A 7 0.08 10.43 2.50
N ALA A 8 1.32 10.53 2.96
CA ALA A 8 1.98 11.79 3.20
C ALA A 8 2.84 12.18 1.98
N ARG A 9 3.21 13.46 1.92
CA ARG A 9 4.28 13.94 1.03
C ARG A 9 5.58 13.16 1.29
N VAL A 10 6.31 12.82 0.24
CA VAL A 10 7.51 11.98 0.37
C VAL A 10 8.61 12.69 1.15
N ALA A 11 9.20 11.99 2.11
CA ALA A 11 10.32 12.44 2.93
C ALA A 11 10.97 11.25 3.65
N THR A 12 12.17 11.43 4.18
CA THR A 12 12.75 10.44 5.09
C THR A 12 12.08 10.51 6.46
N MET A 13 12.30 9.49 7.28
CA MET A 13 11.82 9.51 8.66
C MET A 13 12.44 10.66 9.47
N SER A 14 13.68 11.04 9.19
CA SER A 14 14.39 12.18 9.79
C SER A 14 13.74 13.53 9.45
N ALA A 15 13.11 13.62 8.29
CA ALA A 15 12.47 14.84 7.81
C ALA A 15 10.96 14.89 8.08
N MET A 16 10.32 13.77 8.46
CA MET A 16 8.88 13.73 8.76
C MET A 16 8.60 13.93 10.25
N PRO A 17 7.61 14.76 10.61
CA PRO A 17 7.11 14.83 11.99
C PRO A 17 6.35 13.54 12.36
N THR A 18 6.45 13.12 13.63
CA THR A 18 5.78 11.89 14.12
C THR A 18 4.26 11.97 13.96
N GLU A 19 3.69 13.17 14.02
CA GLU A 19 2.26 13.43 13.82
C GLU A 19 1.78 12.98 12.43
N THR A 20 2.66 13.00 11.42
CA THR A 20 2.38 12.44 10.08
C THR A 20 2.22 10.91 10.15
N PHE A 21 3.04 10.22 10.96
CA PHE A 21 2.89 8.78 11.18
C PHE A 21 1.57 8.48 11.87
N ASP A 22 1.25 9.20 12.95
CA ASP A 22 0.02 9.03 13.70
C ASP A 22 -1.20 9.22 12.80
N ARG A 23 -1.21 10.28 11.96
CA ARG A 23 -2.30 10.53 11.02
C ARG A 23 -2.45 9.40 10.01
N VAL A 24 -1.36 8.95 9.40
CA VAL A 24 -1.39 7.88 8.38
C VAL A 24 -1.84 6.57 9.00
N LEU A 25 -1.35 6.21 10.19
CA LEU A 25 -1.73 4.96 10.87
C LEU A 25 -3.18 5.00 11.35
N ALA A 26 -3.63 6.13 11.92
CA ALA A 26 -5.02 6.29 12.37
C ALA A 26 -6.02 6.05 11.21
N VAL A 27 -5.73 6.55 10.01
CA VAL A 27 -6.62 6.34 8.86
C VAL A 27 -6.43 4.95 8.25
N ASN A 28 -5.18 4.56 7.96
CA ASN A 28 -4.90 3.38 7.15
C ASN A 28 -4.96 2.07 7.94
N VAL A 29 -4.79 2.10 9.26
CA VAL A 29 -4.82 0.92 10.13
C VAL A 29 -6.06 0.95 11.00
N ASP A 30 -6.20 1.95 11.87
CA ASP A 30 -7.33 1.99 12.81
C ASP A 30 -8.65 2.14 12.06
N GLY A 31 -8.70 2.97 11.01
CA GLY A 31 -9.87 3.08 10.13
C GLY A 31 -10.26 1.75 9.48
N VAL A 32 -9.29 0.92 9.10
CA VAL A 32 -9.55 -0.43 8.56
C VAL A 32 -10.07 -1.37 9.65
N VAL A 33 -9.44 -1.36 10.83
CA VAL A 33 -9.88 -2.17 11.98
C VAL A 33 -11.31 -1.81 12.37
N ASN A 34 -11.61 -0.53 12.54
CA ASN A 34 -12.95 -0.04 12.87
C ASN A 34 -13.99 -0.43 11.82
N THR A 35 -13.64 -0.36 10.53
CA THR A 35 -14.54 -0.78 9.43
C THR A 35 -14.80 -2.29 9.47
N VAL A 36 -13.77 -3.09 9.75
CA VAL A 36 -13.89 -4.55 9.83
C VAL A 36 -14.72 -4.94 11.05
N ASP A 37 -14.37 -4.41 12.22
CA ASP A 37 -15.04 -4.71 13.49
C ASP A 37 -16.55 -4.45 13.40
N ALA A 38 -16.95 -3.27 12.92
CA ALA A 38 -18.35 -2.91 12.75
C ALA A 38 -19.13 -3.85 11.81
N ALA A 39 -18.47 -4.44 10.80
CA ALA A 39 -19.09 -5.34 9.83
C ALA A 39 -18.97 -6.83 10.20
N LEU A 40 -18.06 -7.19 11.11
CA LEU A 40 -17.66 -8.57 11.36
C LEU A 40 -18.82 -9.48 11.82
N PRO A 41 -19.73 -9.05 12.72
CA PRO A 41 -20.85 -9.90 13.15
C PRO A 41 -21.74 -10.35 11.99
N GLU A 42 -22.12 -9.42 11.09
CA GLU A 42 -22.96 -9.74 9.92
C GLU A 42 -22.20 -10.57 8.88
N ILE A 43 -20.89 -10.32 8.71
CA ILE A 43 -20.04 -11.14 7.84
C ILE A 43 -19.99 -12.58 8.34
N VAL A 44 -19.83 -12.79 9.65
CA VAL A 44 -19.84 -14.14 10.23
C VAL A 44 -21.22 -14.78 10.10
N ALA A 45 -22.29 -14.08 10.47
CA ALA A 45 -23.66 -14.61 10.44
C ALA A 45 -24.12 -15.04 9.03
N ARG A 46 -23.64 -14.36 7.99
CA ARG A 46 -24.07 -14.60 6.60
C ARG A 46 -23.08 -15.39 5.76
N GLY A 47 -21.95 -15.84 6.33
CA GLY A 47 -20.86 -16.40 5.55
C GLY A 47 -20.39 -15.40 4.48
N GLY A 48 -20.18 -14.15 4.88
CA GLY A 48 -19.84 -13.01 4.03
C GLY A 48 -18.36 -12.95 3.64
N HIS A 49 -18.00 -11.87 2.94
CA HIS A 49 -16.66 -11.69 2.40
C HIS A 49 -16.12 -10.27 2.65
N ILE A 50 -14.94 -10.19 3.26
CA ILE A 50 -14.24 -8.93 3.53
C ILE A 50 -13.13 -8.73 2.50
N VAL A 51 -12.97 -7.49 2.04
CA VAL A 51 -11.78 -7.08 1.26
C VAL A 51 -11.12 -5.93 2.01
N VAL A 52 -9.83 -6.09 2.30
CA VAL A 52 -8.96 -5.02 2.80
C VAL A 52 -7.97 -4.60 1.70
N VAL A 53 -7.74 -3.29 1.58
CA VAL A 53 -6.89 -2.74 0.50
C VAL A 53 -5.50 -2.38 1.03
N ALA A 54 -4.55 -3.25 0.72
CA ALA A 54 -3.13 -3.04 0.91
C ALA A 54 -2.52 -2.30 -0.29
N SER A 55 -1.22 -2.47 -0.50
CA SER A 55 -0.47 -1.89 -1.62
C SER A 55 0.67 -2.83 -2.00
N VAL A 56 1.25 -2.64 -3.18
CA VAL A 56 2.57 -3.24 -3.49
C VAL A 56 3.63 -2.82 -2.46
N TYR A 57 3.50 -1.62 -1.86
CA TYR A 57 4.36 -1.14 -0.77
C TYR A 57 4.22 -1.94 0.55
N ALA A 58 3.28 -2.89 0.63
CA ALA A 58 3.27 -3.85 1.72
C ALA A 58 4.44 -4.86 1.64
N PHE A 59 5.04 -5.03 0.46
CA PHE A 59 6.09 -6.03 0.23
C PHE A 59 7.25 -5.55 -0.66
N VAL A 60 7.25 -4.29 -1.08
CA VAL A 60 8.41 -3.64 -1.71
C VAL A 60 8.82 -2.42 -0.89
N ASN A 61 10.09 -2.04 -1.00
CA ASN A 61 10.65 -0.94 -0.22
C ASN A 61 9.92 0.38 -0.49
N GLY A 62 9.52 1.05 0.59
CA GLY A 62 8.80 2.32 0.58
C GLY A 62 9.68 3.51 0.92
N VAL A 63 10.91 3.61 0.38
CA VAL A 63 11.79 4.79 0.56
C VAL A 63 10.98 6.07 0.31
N GLY A 64 11.09 7.03 1.24
CA GLY A 64 10.34 8.28 1.17
C GLY A 64 8.88 8.17 1.62
N SER A 65 8.35 6.99 1.93
CA SER A 65 6.93 6.73 2.21
C SER A 65 6.73 5.73 3.35
N VAL A 66 7.65 5.75 4.33
CA VAL A 66 7.69 4.82 5.47
C VAL A 66 6.34 4.64 6.18
N PRO A 67 5.62 5.70 6.63
CA PRO A 67 4.34 5.51 7.35
C PRO A 67 3.28 4.84 6.48
N TYR A 68 3.24 5.15 5.18
CA TYR A 68 2.33 4.50 4.24
C TYR A 68 2.68 3.02 4.06
N ALA A 69 3.94 2.68 3.77
CA ALA A 69 4.39 1.30 3.57
C ALA A 69 4.14 0.44 4.83
N MET A 70 4.47 0.97 6.02
CA MET A 70 4.17 0.33 7.31
C MET A 70 2.68 0.05 7.45
N SER A 71 1.82 1.04 7.20
CA SER A 71 0.37 0.87 7.31
C SER A 71 -0.18 -0.20 6.36
N LYS A 72 0.34 -0.29 5.13
CA LYS A 72 -0.10 -1.28 4.14
C LYS A 72 0.40 -2.69 4.45
N ALA A 73 1.57 -2.83 5.09
CA ALA A 73 2.03 -4.10 5.63
C ALA A 73 1.16 -4.58 6.81
N ALA A 74 0.77 -3.67 7.71
CA ALA A 74 -0.16 -3.97 8.80
C ALA A 74 -1.52 -4.48 8.27
N VAL A 75 -2.09 -3.79 7.28
CA VAL A 75 -3.35 -4.19 6.63
C VAL A 75 -3.23 -5.52 5.87
N GLU A 76 -2.09 -5.80 5.22
CA GLU A 76 -1.83 -7.12 4.65
C GLU A 76 -1.94 -8.21 5.72
N GLN A 77 -1.26 -8.01 6.85
CA GLN A 77 -1.23 -9.01 7.90
C GLN A 77 -2.61 -9.22 8.53
N LEU A 78 -3.36 -8.14 8.77
CA LEU A 78 -4.75 -8.19 9.22
C LEU A 78 -5.61 -9.06 8.29
N GLY A 79 -5.60 -8.79 6.99
CA GLY A 79 -6.43 -9.55 6.04
C GLY A 79 -6.01 -11.02 5.89
N ARG A 80 -4.71 -11.33 6.07
CA ARG A 80 -4.21 -12.72 6.11
C ARG A 80 -4.72 -13.46 7.34
N ALA A 81 -4.67 -12.84 8.51
CA ALA A 81 -5.17 -13.41 9.76
C ALA A 81 -6.69 -13.63 9.69
N LEU A 82 -7.45 -12.59 9.31
CA LEU A 82 -8.91 -12.65 9.17
C LEU A 82 -9.36 -13.77 8.24
N ARG A 83 -8.62 -14.05 7.16
CA ARG A 83 -9.01 -15.15 6.27
C ARG A 83 -9.00 -16.50 6.98
N VAL A 84 -8.09 -16.73 7.91
CA VAL A 84 -8.01 -17.96 8.71
C VAL A 84 -9.12 -17.96 9.76
N GLU A 85 -9.29 -16.86 10.49
CA GLU A 85 -10.31 -16.72 11.54
C GLU A 85 -11.74 -16.86 11.01
N LEU A 86 -12.00 -16.40 9.79
CA LEU A 86 -13.33 -16.47 9.16
C LEU A 86 -13.66 -17.85 8.56
N ALA A 87 -12.65 -18.69 8.32
CA ALA A 87 -12.85 -19.96 7.61
C ALA A 87 -13.83 -20.92 8.30
N PRO A 88 -13.83 -21.10 9.65
CA PRO A 88 -14.80 -21.95 10.35
C PRO A 88 -16.26 -21.47 10.22
N HIS A 89 -16.48 -20.21 9.85
CA HIS A 89 -17.81 -19.59 9.76
C HIS A 89 -18.38 -19.58 8.34
N GLY A 90 -17.71 -20.21 7.37
CA GLY A 90 -18.07 -20.10 5.95
C GLY A 90 -17.87 -18.70 5.36
N ALA A 91 -17.29 -17.78 6.14
CA ALA A 91 -16.90 -16.45 5.73
C ALA A 91 -15.46 -16.45 5.20
N SER A 92 -15.00 -15.32 4.66
CA SER A 92 -13.65 -15.24 4.09
C SER A 92 -13.16 -13.79 3.98
N ALA A 93 -11.85 -13.62 3.83
CA ALA A 93 -11.25 -12.34 3.53
C ALA A 93 -10.31 -12.40 2.32
N SER A 94 -10.16 -11.26 1.64
CA SER A 94 -9.18 -10.99 0.59
C SER A 94 -8.29 -9.81 0.98
N VAL A 95 -7.03 -9.89 0.56
CA VAL A 95 -6.15 -8.72 0.50
C VAL A 95 -6.00 -8.28 -0.95
N ALA A 96 -6.32 -7.02 -1.23
CA ALA A 96 -6.08 -6.40 -2.52
C ALA A 96 -4.74 -5.65 -2.51
N TYR A 97 -3.90 -5.90 -3.51
CA TYR A 97 -2.60 -5.27 -3.71
C TYR A 97 -2.63 -4.55 -5.05
N PHE A 98 -2.60 -3.22 -4.97
CA PHE A 98 -2.54 -2.37 -6.14
C PHE A 98 -1.16 -1.76 -6.30
N GLY A 99 -0.68 -1.72 -7.55
CA GLY A 99 0.34 -0.76 -7.95
C GLY A 99 -0.24 0.65 -8.07
N PHE A 100 0.46 1.56 -8.75
CA PHE A 100 -0.02 2.91 -8.99
C PHE A 100 -1.36 2.91 -9.73
N ILE A 101 -2.39 3.52 -9.14
CA ILE A 101 -3.69 3.76 -9.77
C ILE A 101 -3.78 5.25 -10.10
N ASP A 102 -4.32 5.60 -11.26
CA ASP A 102 -4.51 6.99 -11.68
C ASP A 102 -5.68 7.65 -10.91
N THR A 103 -5.40 8.03 -9.66
CA THR A 103 -6.33 8.70 -8.72
C THR A 103 -5.79 10.06 -8.29
N ASP A 104 -6.64 10.90 -7.70
CA ASP A 104 -6.21 12.20 -7.15
C ASP A 104 -5.12 12.06 -6.09
N MET A 105 -5.21 11.03 -5.23
CA MET A 105 -4.15 10.73 -4.26
C MET A 105 -2.79 10.52 -4.93
N VAL A 106 -2.75 9.75 -6.03
CA VAL A 106 -1.51 9.49 -6.77
C VAL A 106 -1.04 10.74 -7.51
N ARG A 107 -1.95 11.54 -8.06
CA ARG A 107 -1.61 12.83 -8.68
C ARG A 107 -0.98 13.79 -7.68
N THR A 108 -1.60 13.96 -6.52
CA THR A 108 -1.10 14.85 -5.46
C THR A 108 0.21 14.35 -4.85
N ALA A 109 0.35 13.05 -4.60
CA ALA A 109 1.53 12.50 -3.94
C ALA A 109 2.73 12.28 -4.88
N LEU A 110 2.48 11.96 -6.16
CA LEU A 110 3.53 11.61 -7.12
C LEU A 110 3.77 12.67 -8.21
N ASP A 111 2.73 13.24 -8.80
CA ASP A 111 2.89 14.15 -9.95
C ASP A 111 3.19 15.59 -9.52
N ALA A 112 2.65 16.02 -8.37
CA ALA A 112 2.92 17.36 -7.82
C ALA A 112 4.30 17.48 -7.16
N ASP A 113 4.98 16.36 -6.90
CA ASP A 113 6.27 16.33 -6.23
C ASP A 113 7.42 15.94 -7.20
N PRO A 114 8.38 16.84 -7.45
CA PRO A 114 9.50 16.56 -8.35
C PRO A 114 10.36 15.36 -7.94
N LEU A 115 10.54 15.10 -6.64
CA LEU A 115 11.28 13.95 -6.14
C LEU A 115 10.52 12.66 -6.42
N SER A 116 9.23 12.63 -6.11
CA SER A 116 8.38 11.47 -6.41
C SER A 116 8.35 11.16 -7.90
N SER A 117 8.26 12.18 -8.74
CA SER A 117 8.29 12.03 -10.21
C SER A 117 9.63 11.48 -10.70
N ARG A 118 10.77 11.95 -10.16
CA ARG A 118 12.10 11.42 -10.50
C ARG A 118 12.30 9.99 -10.02
N MET A 119 11.77 9.62 -8.85
CA MET A 119 11.74 8.25 -8.36
C MET A 119 10.90 7.35 -9.27
N LEU A 120 9.71 7.78 -9.68
CA LEU A 120 8.86 6.98 -10.57
C LEU A 120 9.50 6.79 -11.95
N ALA A 121 10.19 7.83 -12.48
CA ALA A 121 10.90 7.77 -13.75
C ALA A 121 12.17 6.89 -13.70
N SER A 122 12.71 6.58 -12.50
CA SER A 122 13.82 5.65 -12.34
C SER A 122 13.39 4.19 -12.50
N MET A 123 12.10 3.91 -12.25
CA MET A 123 11.58 2.55 -12.27
C MET A 123 11.43 2.04 -13.71
N PRO A 124 11.52 0.72 -13.93
CA PRO A 124 11.19 0.13 -15.22
C PRO A 124 9.78 0.54 -15.67
N LYS A 125 9.62 0.97 -16.93
CA LYS A 125 8.33 1.42 -17.50
C LYS A 125 7.19 0.43 -17.29
N ALA A 126 7.53 -0.87 -17.29
CA ALA A 126 6.60 -1.90 -16.89
C ALA A 126 6.09 -1.59 -15.49
N ILE A 127 6.89 -1.63 -14.44
CA ILE A 127 6.51 -1.36 -13.04
C ILE A 127 5.73 -0.04 -12.86
N ALA A 128 6.21 1.06 -13.44
CA ALA A 128 5.64 2.40 -13.30
C ALA A 128 4.27 2.60 -13.97
N LYS A 129 3.86 1.73 -14.90
CA LYS A 129 2.59 1.90 -15.63
C LYS A 129 1.39 1.88 -14.67
N ARG A 130 0.61 2.96 -14.68
CA ARG A 130 -0.59 3.14 -13.86
C ARG A 130 -1.76 2.27 -14.31
N LEU A 131 -2.63 1.96 -13.35
CA LEU A 131 -3.94 1.37 -13.57
C LEU A 131 -5.03 2.43 -13.56
N THR A 132 -6.09 2.19 -14.32
CA THR A 132 -7.31 2.99 -14.18
C THR A 132 -8.11 2.54 -12.95
N PRO A 133 -8.90 3.44 -12.33
CA PRO A 133 -9.83 3.07 -11.26
C PRO A 133 -10.78 1.93 -11.65
N ASP A 134 -11.29 1.94 -12.88
CA ASP A 134 -12.20 0.90 -13.39
C ASP A 134 -11.53 -0.48 -13.44
N GLN A 135 -10.26 -0.55 -13.84
CA GLN A 135 -9.50 -1.80 -13.82
C GLN A 135 -9.30 -2.34 -12.40
N ALA A 136 -9.04 -1.46 -11.43
CA ALA A 136 -8.93 -1.84 -10.03
C ALA A 136 -10.28 -2.33 -9.49
N ALA A 137 -11.36 -1.57 -9.71
CA ALA A 137 -12.72 -1.93 -9.30
C ALA A 137 -13.15 -3.29 -9.90
N ALA A 138 -12.99 -3.48 -11.20
CA ALA A 138 -13.32 -4.73 -11.87
C ALA A 138 -12.50 -5.92 -11.33
N ALA A 139 -11.25 -5.70 -10.90
CA ALA A 139 -10.47 -6.75 -10.26
C ALA A 139 -10.94 -7.08 -8.85
N VAL A 140 -11.38 -6.08 -8.07
CA VAL A 140 -11.98 -6.29 -6.76
C VAL A 140 -13.27 -7.10 -6.89
N VAL A 141 -14.18 -6.70 -7.80
CA VAL A 141 -15.44 -7.41 -8.03
C VAL A 141 -15.19 -8.88 -8.37
N ARG A 142 -14.32 -9.16 -9.35
CA ARG A 142 -13.93 -10.55 -9.69
C ARG A 142 -13.29 -11.30 -8.52
N GLY A 143 -12.55 -10.59 -7.67
CA GLY A 143 -11.93 -11.13 -6.48
C GLY A 143 -12.96 -11.54 -5.43
N ILE A 144 -13.98 -10.71 -5.22
CA ILE A 144 -15.12 -10.95 -4.32
C ILE A 144 -15.94 -12.14 -4.81
N GLU A 145 -16.36 -12.13 -6.08
CA GLU A 145 -17.17 -13.21 -6.69
C GLU A 145 -16.51 -14.59 -6.54
N ARG A 146 -15.17 -14.62 -6.61
CA ARG A 146 -14.36 -15.85 -6.52
C ARG A 146 -13.74 -16.06 -5.13
N ARG A 147 -14.02 -15.18 -4.17
CA ARG A 147 -13.49 -15.18 -2.79
C ARG A 147 -11.97 -15.38 -2.71
N GLN A 148 -11.25 -14.78 -3.65
CA GLN A 148 -9.82 -14.99 -3.84
C GLN A 148 -9.03 -14.54 -2.60
N PRO A 149 -8.05 -15.28 -2.07
CA PRO A 149 -7.26 -14.80 -0.94
C PRO A 149 -6.50 -13.50 -1.24
N ARG A 150 -6.11 -13.30 -2.49
CA ARG A 150 -5.18 -12.26 -2.92
C ARG A 150 -5.61 -11.71 -4.28
N ILE A 151 -5.83 -10.40 -4.35
CA ILE A 151 -6.19 -9.68 -5.58
C ILE A 151 -4.99 -8.80 -5.95
N ILE A 152 -4.09 -9.29 -6.79
CA ILE A 152 -2.83 -8.60 -7.13
C ILE A 152 -2.92 -8.03 -8.53
N VAL A 153 -2.86 -6.70 -8.64
CA VAL A 153 -3.04 -5.99 -9.91
C VAL A 153 -2.06 -4.81 -10.02
N PRO A 154 -1.32 -4.67 -11.13
CA PRO A 154 -1.27 -5.54 -12.32
C PRO A 154 -0.59 -6.89 -12.06
N ARG A 155 -0.90 -7.89 -12.91
CA ARG A 155 -0.44 -9.30 -12.75
C ARG A 155 1.08 -9.45 -12.64
N ARG A 156 1.86 -8.53 -13.20
CA ARG A 156 3.33 -8.52 -13.08
C ARG A 156 3.82 -8.46 -11.63
N TRP A 157 3.06 -7.89 -10.70
CA TRP A 157 3.42 -7.87 -9.28
C TRP A 157 3.32 -9.23 -8.59
N LYS A 158 2.68 -10.22 -9.23
CA LYS A 158 2.60 -11.57 -8.66
C LYS A 158 3.97 -12.20 -8.48
N ILE A 159 4.90 -11.99 -9.42
CA ILE A 159 6.25 -12.55 -9.29
C ILE A 159 7.01 -11.92 -8.12
N PHE A 160 6.92 -10.58 -7.97
CA PHE A 160 7.47 -9.85 -6.83
C PHE A 160 6.87 -10.33 -5.51
N PHE A 161 5.55 -10.45 -5.45
CA PHE A 161 4.85 -10.92 -4.26
C PHE A 161 5.28 -12.34 -3.85
N HIS A 162 5.29 -13.28 -4.78
CA HIS A 162 5.60 -14.68 -4.48
C HIS A 162 7.07 -14.92 -4.16
N LEU A 163 7.97 -14.12 -4.72
CA LEU A 163 9.41 -14.21 -4.50
C LEU A 163 9.93 -13.13 -3.54
N ARG A 164 9.06 -12.43 -2.79
CA ARG A 164 9.45 -11.27 -1.98
C ARG A 164 10.52 -11.55 -0.92
N GLY A 165 10.57 -12.79 -0.41
CA GLY A 165 11.60 -13.20 0.56
C GLY A 165 13.01 -13.30 -0.05
N ILE A 166 13.12 -13.32 -1.39
CA ILE A 166 14.39 -13.31 -2.12
C ILE A 166 14.59 -11.94 -2.78
N ILE A 167 13.57 -11.45 -3.49
CA ILE A 167 13.65 -10.18 -4.21
C ILE A 167 13.86 -9.02 -3.25
N GLY A 168 13.15 -8.98 -2.12
CA GLY A 168 13.24 -7.89 -1.14
C GLY A 168 14.68 -7.65 -0.65
N PRO A 169 15.34 -8.65 -0.03
CA PRO A 169 16.72 -8.50 0.42
C PRO A 169 17.70 -8.11 -0.68
N LEU A 170 17.52 -8.64 -1.91
CA LEU A 170 18.37 -8.28 -3.04
C LEU A 170 18.15 -6.83 -3.49
N THR A 171 16.89 -6.38 -3.57
CA THR A 171 16.58 -5.00 -3.94
C THR A 171 17.02 -4.01 -2.88
N ASP A 172 16.86 -4.35 -1.60
CA ASP A 172 17.30 -3.50 -0.48
C ASP A 172 18.83 -3.35 -0.50
N ALA A 173 19.57 -4.47 -0.61
CA ALA A 173 21.03 -4.45 -0.70
C ALA A 173 21.56 -3.73 -1.95
N HIS A 174 20.78 -3.69 -3.04
CA HIS A 174 21.10 -2.88 -4.22
C HIS A 174 20.87 -1.39 -3.94
N MET A 175 19.70 -1.04 -3.38
CA MET A 175 19.32 0.34 -3.06
C MET A 175 20.26 1.00 -2.05
N GLU A 176 20.76 0.25 -1.05
CA GLU A 176 21.76 0.74 -0.09
C GLU A 176 23.08 1.17 -0.74
N ARG A 177 23.45 0.54 -1.87
CA ARG A 177 24.70 0.76 -2.59
C ARG A 177 24.55 1.71 -3.77
N ASP A 178 23.33 1.89 -4.26
CA ASP A 178 23.03 2.69 -5.43
C ASP A 178 23.20 4.20 -5.14
N ALA A 179 24.08 4.85 -5.91
CA ALA A 179 24.42 6.26 -5.74
C ALA A 179 23.20 7.17 -5.95
N ARG A 180 22.33 6.83 -6.89
CA ARG A 180 21.10 7.58 -7.18
C ARG A 180 20.11 7.51 -6.02
N THR A 181 19.96 6.34 -5.41
CA THR A 181 19.14 6.17 -4.21
C THR A 181 19.66 7.04 -3.06
N ARG A 182 20.98 7.09 -2.85
CA ARG A 182 21.59 7.95 -1.82
C ARG A 182 21.38 9.43 -2.09
N GLU A 183 21.49 9.87 -3.35
CA GLU A 183 21.21 11.24 -3.75
C GLU A 183 19.75 11.62 -3.45
N ILE A 184 18.80 10.77 -3.83
CA ILE A 184 17.37 10.98 -3.56
C ILE A 184 17.11 11.03 -2.05
N VAL A 185 17.73 10.15 -1.26
CA VAL A 185 17.58 10.14 0.21
C VAL A 185 18.10 11.45 0.81
N ALA A 186 19.26 11.95 0.37
CA ALA A 186 19.79 13.22 0.85
C ALA A 186 18.87 14.40 0.51
N GLU A 187 18.26 14.41 -0.67
CA GLU A 187 17.26 15.43 -1.04
C GLU A 187 15.97 15.30 -0.22
N LEU A 188 15.57 14.09 0.17
CA LEU A 188 14.43 13.86 1.06
C LEU A 188 14.73 14.28 2.51
N ASP A 189 15.96 14.08 2.98
CA ASP A 189 16.42 14.54 4.31
C ASP A 189 16.43 16.06 4.43
N ALA A 190 16.77 16.75 3.33
CA ALA A 190 16.79 18.21 3.28
C ALA A 190 15.41 18.87 3.47
N ARG A 191 14.32 18.09 3.47
CA ARG A 191 12.95 18.57 3.69
C ARG A 191 12.58 18.76 5.16
N ALA A 192 13.53 18.54 6.08
CA ALA A 192 13.29 18.74 7.49
C ALA A 192 12.75 20.16 7.77
N GLY A 193 11.58 20.24 8.41
CA GLY A 193 10.90 21.51 8.72
C GLY A 193 9.94 22.02 7.64
N GLU A 194 9.81 21.33 6.51
CA GLU A 194 8.74 21.59 5.54
C GLU A 194 7.39 21.03 6.03
N GLU A 195 6.29 21.51 5.45
CA GLU A 195 4.98 20.90 5.69
C GLU A 195 4.85 19.55 4.97
N HIS A 196 4.34 18.56 5.71
CA HIS A 196 4.06 17.21 5.23
C HIS A 196 2.55 16.92 5.27
N PRO A 197 1.73 17.60 4.45
CA PRO A 197 0.30 17.36 4.42
C PRO A 197 0.00 15.93 3.96
N THR A 198 -1.06 15.36 4.54
CA THR A 198 -1.64 14.11 4.04
C THR A 198 -2.62 14.40 2.91
N THR A 199 -2.90 13.40 2.07
CA THR A 199 -3.80 13.55 0.91
C THR A 199 -5.31 13.63 1.27
N ALA A 200 -5.67 13.83 2.53
CA ALA A 200 -7.05 13.98 3.01
C ALA A 200 -7.20 15.26 3.83
#